data_AF-A0A1L6ZH00-F1
#
_entry.id   AF-A0A1L6ZH00-F1
#
_cell.length_a   1.000
_cell.length_b   1.000
_cell.length_c   1.000
_cell.angle_alpha   90.00
_cell.angle_beta   90.00
_cell.angle_gamma   90.00
#
_symmetry.space_group_name_H-M   'P 1'
#
loop_
_entity.id
_entity.type
_entity.pdbx_description
1 polymer ?
#
loop_
_entity_poly.entity_id
_entity_poly.type
_entity_poly.pdbx_seq_one_letter_code
_entity_poly.pdbx_strand_id
1 'polypeptide(L)' 'MSESKLIVTDQEAEATGRAVGVFLWVYNEAIKGNFNLSEEQAIAVNDALDELAKFDQKGLEILFEGATKARGDAS' A
#
# COMPACT_ATOMS: atom_id res chain seq x y z
N MET A 1 27.32 15.89 4.36
CA MET A 1 26.24 15.12 5.01
C MET A 1 26.06 13.87 4.17
N SER A 2 26.28 12.68 4.72
CA SER A 2 26.06 11.45 3.95
C SER A 2 24.55 11.29 3.78
N GLU A 3 24.06 11.28 2.54
CA GLU A 3 22.71 10.81 2.25
C GLU A 3 22.63 9.38 2.78
N SER A 4 21.85 9.19 3.85
CA SER A 4 21.54 7.85 4.33
C SER A 4 20.63 7.24 3.27
N LYS A 5 21.20 6.48 2.33
CA LYS A 5 20.40 5.66 1.41
C LYS A 5 19.53 4.79 2.30
N LEU A 6 18.21 4.91 2.14
CA LEU A 6 17.24 4.03 2.78
C LEU A 6 17.63 2.60 2.39
N ILE A 7 18.18 1.83 3.32
CA ILE A 7 18.46 0.41 3.10
C ILE A 7 17.15 -0.30 3.46
N VAL A 8 16.39 -0.64 2.43
CA VAL A 8 15.16 -1.43 2.55
C VAL A 8 15.53 -2.87 2.22
N THR A 9 15.18 -3.81 3.09
CA THR A 9 15.35 -5.24 2.81
C THR A 9 14.30 -5.73 1.82
N ASP A 10 14.59 -6.80 1.07
CA ASP A 10 13.63 -7.39 0.12
C ASP A 10 12.31 -7.78 0.80
N GLN A 11 12.37 -8.20 2.07
CA GLN A 11 11.19 -8.56 2.86
C GLN A 11 10.33 -7.34 3.22
N GLU A 12 10.95 -6.22 3.59
CA GLU A 12 10.24 -4.97 3.87
C GLU A 12 9.61 -4.40 2.59
N ALA A 13 10.31 -4.49 1.47
CA ALA A 13 9.79 -4.09 0.16
C ALA A 13 8.57 -4.93 -0.24
N GLU A 14 8.64 -6.26 -0.03
CA GLU A 14 7.52 -7.16 -0.34
C GLU A 14 6.32 -6.91 0.58
N ALA A 15 6.53 -6.74 1.89
CA ALA A 15 5.46 -6.42 2.84
C ALA A 15 4.76 -5.09 2.49
N THR A 16 5.56 -4.04 2.23
CA THR A 16 5.05 -2.73 1.82
C THR A 16 4.27 -2.82 0.50
N GLY A 17 4.80 -3.56 -0.48
CA GLY A 17 4.13 -3.78 -1.77
C GLY A 17 2.78 -4.49 -1.63
N ARG A 18 2.70 -5.52 -0.78
CA ARG A 18 1.43 -6.20 -0.45
C ARG A 18 0.45 -5.23 0.21
N ALA A 19 0.90 -4.41 1.17
CA ALA A 19 0.05 -3.46 1.88
C ALA A 19 -0.57 -2.42 0.93
N VAL A 20 0.23 -1.85 0.01
CA VAL A 20 -0.27 -0.95 -1.04
C VAL A 20 -1.30 -1.65 -1.93
N GLY A 21 -1.05 -2.91 -2.30
CA GLY A 21 -1.98 -3.72 -3.09
C GLY A 21 -3.34 -3.93 -2.40
N VAL A 22 -3.33 -4.28 -1.10
CA VAL A 22 -4.54 -4.45 -0.29
C VAL A 22 -5.31 -3.14 -0.18
N PHE A 23 -4.62 -2.02 0.06
CA PHE A 23 -5.25 -0.70 0.12
C PHE A 23 -5.96 -0.34 -1.20
N LEU A 24 -5.28 -0.53 -2.34
CA LEU A 24 -5.86 -0.26 -3.65
C LEU A 24 -7.06 -1.17 -3.97
N TRP A 25 -7.01 -2.42 -3.53
CA TRP A 25 -8.15 -3.34 -3.64
C TRP A 25 -9.34 -2.86 -2.81
N VAL A 26 -9.12 -2.51 -1.54
CA VAL A 26 -10.16 -1.94 -0.66
C VAL A 26 -10.79 -0.70 -1.29
N TYR A 27 -9.97 0.22 -1.79
CA TYR A 27 -10.45 1.43 -2.43
C TYR A 27 -11.34 1.12 -3.64
N ASN A 28 -10.95 0.16 -4.46
CA ASN A 28 -11.73 -0.28 -5.62
C ASN A 28 -13.07 -0.93 -5.23
N GLU A 29 -13.09 -1.81 -4.22
CA GLU A 29 -14.33 -2.44 -3.75
C GLU A 29 -15.28 -1.44 -3.08
N ALA A 30 -14.73 -0.45 -2.37
CA ALA A 30 -15.51 0.65 -1.78
C ALA A 30 -16.20 1.49 -2.87
N ILE A 31 -15.49 1.82 -3.96
CA ILE A 31 -16.07 2.53 -5.12
C ILE A 31 -17.21 1.74 -5.77
N LYS A 32 -17.06 0.42 -5.87
CA LYS A 32 -18.09 -0.46 -6.44
C LYS A 32 -19.32 -0.61 -5.53
N GLY A 33 -19.27 -0.08 -4.30
CA GLY A 33 -20.35 -0.17 -3.32
C GLY A 33 -20.55 -1.57 -2.74
N ASN A 34 -19.58 -2.47 -2.91
CA ASN A 34 -19.66 -3.85 -2.44
C ASN A 34 -18.64 -4.08 -1.33
N PHE A 35 -18.94 -3.53 -0.15
CA PHE A 35 -17.99 -3.50 0.96
C PHE A 35 -18.46 -4.37 2.12
N ASN A 36 -18.46 -5.69 1.88
CA ASN A 36 -18.75 -6.68 2.92
C ASN A 36 -17.53 -7.60 3.06
N LEU A 37 -16.66 -7.27 4.01
CA LEU A 37 -15.41 -7.99 4.23
C LEU A 37 -15.66 -9.26 5.07
N SER A 38 -15.01 -10.36 4.70
CA SER A 38 -14.85 -11.49 5.63
C SER A 38 -13.91 -11.09 6.78
N GLU A 39 -13.92 -11.86 7.86
CA GLU A 39 -13.00 -11.66 8.99
C GLU A 39 -11.52 -11.71 8.55
N GLU A 40 -11.17 -12.65 7.68
CA GLU A 40 -9.83 -12.78 7.10
C GLU A 40 -9.44 -11.54 6.27
N GLN A 41 -10.37 -10.99 5.48
CA GLN A 41 -10.13 -9.78 4.72
C GLN A 41 -9.98 -8.56 5.62
N ALA A 42 -10.78 -8.46 6.69
CA ALA A 42 -10.65 -7.37 7.66
C ALA A 42 -9.29 -7.40 8.38
N ILE A 43 -8.79 -8.59 8.73
CA ILE A 43 -7.44 -8.76 9.30
C ILE A 43 -6.38 -8.30 8.30
N ALA A 44 -6.46 -8.77 7.04
CA ALA A 44 -5.50 -8.38 6.01
C ALA A 44 -5.48 -6.86 5.74
N VAL A 45 -6.63 -6.19 5.85
CA VAL A 45 -6.73 -4.74 5.74
C VAL A 45 -6.06 -4.04 6.93
N ASN A 46 -6.27 -4.52 8.15
CA ASN A 46 -5.63 -3.95 9.33
C ASN A 46 -4.10 -4.12 9.27
N ASP A 47 -3.60 -5.29 8.90
CA ASP A 47 -2.17 -5.54 8.74
C ASP A 47 -1.55 -4.61 7.68
N ALA A 48 -2.28 -4.38 6.58
CA ALA A 48 -1.85 -3.44 5.55
C ALA A 48 -1.82 -1.99 6.06
N LEU A 49 -2.81 -1.57 6.85
CA LEU A 49 -2.84 -0.23 7.44
C LEU A 49 -1.69 -0.02 8.44
N ASP A 50 -1.38 -1.02 9.27
CA ASP A 50 -0.26 -0.98 10.21
C ASP A 50 1.09 -0.89 9.48
N GLU A 51 1.24 -1.60 8.36
CA GLU A 51 2.44 -1.49 7.52
C GLU A 51 2.56 -0.09 6.90
N LEU A 52 1.46 0.45 6.34
CA LEU A 52 1.44 1.78 5.72
C LEU A 52 1.64 2.91 6.75
N ALA A 53 1.22 2.72 8.00
CA ALA A 53 1.39 3.70 9.07
C ALA A 53 2.86 4.01 9.42
N LYS A 54 3.81 3.20 8.95
CA LYS A 54 5.25 3.45 9.10
C LYS A 54 5.75 4.61 8.23
N PHE A 55 5.00 4.99 7.20
CA PHE A 55 5.39 6.02 6.24
C PHE A 55 4.73 7.36 6.57
N ASP A 56 5.43 8.46 6.30
CA ASP A 56 4.84 9.79 6.35
C ASP A 56 3.93 10.02 5.13
N GLN A 57 3.17 11.12 5.14
CA GLN A 57 2.24 11.44 4.06
C GLN A 57 2.93 11.48 2.69
N LYS A 58 4.13 12.05 2.62
CA LYS A 58 4.90 12.15 1.37
C LYS A 58 5.39 10.78 0.89
N GLY A 59 5.80 9.90 1.80
CA GLY A 59 6.15 8.52 1.51
C GLY A 59 4.97 7.74 0.94
N LEU A 60 3.79 7.90 1.52
CA LEU A 60 2.55 7.29 1.00
C LEU A 60 2.19 7.81 -0.40
N GLU A 61 2.29 9.12 -0.64
CA GLU A 61 2.07 9.71 -1.97
C GLU A 61 3.00 9.09 -3.03
N ILE A 62 4.29 8.96 -2.73
CA ILE A 62 5.27 8.34 -3.64
C ILE A 62 4.93 6.86 -3.90
N LEU A 63 4.58 6.11 -2.84
CA LEU A 63 4.22 4.70 -2.96
C LEU A 63 2.98 4.50 -3.85
N PHE A 64 1.93 5.29 -3.64
CA PHE A 64 0.71 5.20 -4.43
C PHE A 64 0.91 5.69 -5.87
N GLU A 65 1.66 6.76 -6.09
CA GLU A 65 1.99 7.23 -7.45
C GLU A 65 2.75 6.16 -8.24
N GLY A 66 3.74 5.50 -7.60
CA GLY A 66 4.48 4.39 -8.19
C GLY A 66 3.57 3.22 -8.56
N ALA A 67 2.64 2.84 -7.68
CA ALA A 67 1.68 1.76 -7.92
C ALA A 67 0.69 2.07 -9.06
N THR A 68 0.15 3.28 -9.12
CA THR A 68 -0.73 3.72 -10.21
C THR A 68 0.00 3.72 -11.56
N LYS A 69 1.25 4.21 -11.60
CA LYS A 69 2.09 4.16 -12.80
C LYS A 69 2.38 2.73 -13.26
N ALA A 70 2.73 1.84 -12.33
CA ALA A 70 3.00 0.43 -12.63
C ALA A 70 1.77 -0.31 -13.19
N ARG A 71 0.56 0.10 -12.80
CA ARG A 71 -0.70 -0.45 -13.31
C ARG A 71 -1.08 0.06 -14.71
N GLY A 72 -0.40 1.08 -15.23
CA GLY A 72 -0.77 1.72 -16.49
C GLY A 72 -2.01 2.63 -16.37
N ASP A 73 -2.45 2.95 -15.16
CA ASP A 73 -3.59 3.86 -14.91
C ASP A 73 -3.21 5.34 -15.13
N ALA A 74 -1.93 5.61 -15.43
CA ALA A 74 -1.44 6.91 -15.90
C ALA A 74 -0.73 6.74 -17.26
N SER A 75 -1.53 6.64 -18.32
CA SER A 75 -1.12 6.94 -19.70
C SER A 75 -2.24 7.67 -20.44
#